data_AF-A0A839NJJ9-F1
#
_entry.id   AF-A0A839NJJ9-F1
#
_cell.length_a   1.000
_cell.length_b   1.000
_cell.length_c   1.000
_cell.angle_alpha   90.00
_cell.angle_beta   90.00
_cell.angle_gamma   90.00
#
_symmetry.space_group_name_H-M   'P 1'
#
loop_
_entity.id
_entity.type
_entity.pdbx_description
1 polymer ?
#
loop_
_entity_poly.entity_id
_entity_poly.type
_entity_poly.pdbx_seq_one_letter_code
_entity_poly.pdbx_strand_id
1 'polypeptide(L)'
;MMLNYSKFLTTCLAAVLIFSMSACDKEDMGQKTALFSPDYKSIQVNTGFVDNGIEINAKEWSVAYVKDALSGEILQDVNDNPVVLNAAGTVEVAGGWLKLEKIASSNLLNLTLKENFNAEPRKFVIGIAANGTEDELSFTQSRGAGYEIVKKEIIEVPGSRKEFTSDEGCYTITLSNNTSAAKNMETLAIFKDVNYMSEFSSTDEDAFKWINAQDSLIFMGEILKDGATYWSKQVPYKEGKFFEPYINSGSKQTLLVQPYSNIQVKGEIKYLTRECQYTFTIKNQSSGHLFDVSGTWKQKVPLLPITKIF
;
A
#
# COMPACT_ATOMS: atom_id res chain seq x y z
N MET A 1 -70.05 20.92 -72.51
CA MET A 1 -69.42 21.07 -71.18
C MET A 1 -69.45 19.72 -70.48
N MET A 2 -68.37 18.96 -70.58
CA MET A 2 -68.11 17.78 -69.74
C MET A 2 -66.60 17.77 -69.50
N LEU A 3 -66.20 18.11 -68.28
CA LEU A 3 -64.80 18.10 -67.87
C LEU A 3 -64.33 16.66 -67.71
N ASN A 4 -63.19 16.35 -68.33
CA ASN A 4 -62.59 15.03 -68.37
C ASN A 4 -61.73 14.81 -67.12
N TYR A 5 -62.36 14.41 -66.02
CA TYR A 5 -61.74 14.25 -64.70
C TYR A 5 -60.79 13.05 -64.56
N SER A 6 -60.63 12.20 -65.59
CA SER A 6 -59.84 10.95 -65.45
C SER A 6 -58.33 11.12 -65.58
N LYS A 7 -57.84 12.26 -66.08
CA LYS A 7 -56.40 12.54 -66.24
C LYS A 7 -55.76 13.26 -65.05
N PHE A 8 -56.54 13.76 -64.10
CA PHE A 8 -56.01 14.44 -62.91
C PHE A 8 -55.89 13.49 -61.70
N LEU A 9 -56.60 12.36 -61.72
CA LEU A 9 -56.55 11.38 -60.62
C LEU A 9 -55.37 10.41 -60.74
N THR A 10 -54.85 10.19 -61.95
CA THR A 10 -53.76 9.25 -62.23
C THR A 10 -52.38 9.85 -61.97
N THR A 11 -52.20 11.16 -62.13
CA THR A 11 -50.94 11.86 -61.80
C THR A 11 -50.78 12.15 -60.31
N CYS A 12 -51.87 12.31 -59.54
CA CYS A 12 -51.79 12.44 -58.09
C CYS A 12 -51.47 11.10 -57.38
N LEU A 13 -51.91 9.96 -57.92
CA LEU A 13 -51.62 8.66 -57.30
C LEU A 13 -50.16 8.21 -57.54
N ALA A 14 -49.56 8.59 -58.66
CA ALA A 14 -48.16 8.27 -58.96
C ALA A 14 -47.15 9.12 -58.16
N ALA A 15 -47.52 10.34 -57.74
CA ALA A 15 -46.66 11.19 -56.92
C ALA A 15 -46.64 10.76 -55.43
N VAL A 16 -47.70 10.12 -54.93
CA VAL A 16 -47.79 9.60 -53.55
C VAL A 16 -47.05 8.26 -53.40
N LEU A 17 -46.92 7.47 -54.46
CA LEU A 17 -46.18 6.20 -54.46
C LEU A 17 -44.67 6.34 -54.66
N ILE A 18 -44.16 7.50 -55.06
CA ILE A 18 -42.72 7.77 -55.19
C ILE A 18 -42.15 8.41 -53.90
N PHE A 19 -43.01 8.94 -53.02
CA PHE A 19 -42.60 9.50 -51.72
C PHE A 19 -42.65 8.52 -50.53
N SER A 20 -42.99 7.25 -50.76
CA SER A 20 -42.96 6.19 -49.75
C SER A 20 -41.73 5.28 -49.81
N MET A 21 -40.71 5.63 -50.62
CA MET A 21 -39.43 4.90 -50.70
C MET A 21 -38.25 5.65 -50.05
N SER A 22 -38.52 6.64 -49.20
CA SER A 22 -37.50 7.38 -48.44
C SER A 22 -37.77 7.33 -46.94
N ALA A 23 -37.79 6.12 -46.37
CA ALA A 23 -37.52 5.83 -44.95
C ALA A 23 -37.68 4.31 -44.73
N CYS A 24 -36.84 3.53 -45.39
CA CYS A 24 -36.46 2.24 -44.87
C CYS A 24 -34.98 2.38 -44.54
N ASP A 25 -34.69 3.16 -43.49
CA ASP A 25 -33.50 2.86 -42.72
C ASP A 25 -33.67 1.40 -42.35
N LYS A 26 -32.79 0.55 -42.90
CA LYS A 26 -32.53 -0.72 -42.27
C LYS A 26 -32.04 -0.34 -40.87
N GLU A 27 -32.96 -0.30 -39.91
CA GLU A 27 -32.62 -0.58 -38.54
C GLU A 27 -31.77 -1.84 -38.61
N ASP A 28 -30.50 -1.65 -38.30
CA ASP A 28 -29.51 -2.70 -38.23
C ASP A 28 -30.06 -3.72 -37.23
N MET A 29 -30.69 -4.76 -37.76
CA MET A 29 -31.31 -5.81 -36.97
C MET A 29 -30.19 -6.57 -36.26
N GLY A 30 -29.89 -6.13 -35.05
CA GLY A 30 -29.50 -7.01 -33.96
C GLY A 30 -28.03 -7.38 -33.84
N GLN A 31 -27.08 -6.65 -34.43
CA GLN A 31 -25.75 -6.63 -33.83
C GLN A 31 -25.75 -5.63 -32.68
N LYS A 32 -25.94 -6.12 -31.44
CA LYS A 32 -25.53 -5.37 -30.25
C LYS A 32 -24.07 -5.00 -30.46
N THR A 33 -23.79 -3.75 -30.83
CA THR A 33 -22.42 -3.25 -30.93
C THR A 33 -21.81 -3.35 -29.54
N ALA A 34 -20.79 -4.18 -29.38
CA ALA A 34 -20.12 -4.37 -28.10
C ALA A 34 -19.59 -3.03 -27.59
N LEU A 35 -19.87 -2.69 -26.33
CA LEU A 35 -19.50 -1.39 -25.77
C LEU A 35 -17.99 -1.22 -25.58
N PHE A 36 -17.20 -2.29 -25.66
CA PHE A 36 -15.75 -2.31 -25.54
C PHE A 36 -15.19 -3.61 -26.14
N SER A 37 -13.85 -3.74 -26.24
CA SER A 37 -13.20 -4.96 -26.75
C SER A 37 -13.62 -6.21 -25.95
N PRO A 38 -13.91 -7.35 -26.60
CA PRO A 38 -14.17 -8.62 -25.90
C PRO A 38 -13.08 -9.05 -24.92
N ASP A 39 -11.84 -8.60 -25.10
CA ASP A 39 -10.71 -8.89 -24.20
C ASP A 39 -10.97 -8.38 -22.77
N TYR A 40 -11.83 -7.37 -22.61
CA TYR A 40 -12.18 -6.82 -21.31
C TYR A 40 -13.34 -7.53 -20.61
N LYS A 41 -13.94 -8.55 -21.25
CA LYS A 41 -14.98 -9.38 -20.62
C LYS A 41 -14.45 -10.28 -19.51
N SER A 42 -13.14 -10.56 -19.50
CA SER A 42 -12.49 -11.32 -18.42
C SER A 42 -11.01 -10.93 -18.30
N ILE A 43 -10.73 -10.00 -17.39
CA ILE A 43 -9.40 -9.45 -17.15
C ILE A 43 -8.82 -10.14 -15.92
N GLN A 44 -7.67 -10.79 -16.08
CA GLN A 44 -6.91 -11.37 -14.98
C GLN A 44 -5.62 -10.59 -14.80
N VAL A 45 -5.41 -10.06 -13.59
CA VAL A 45 -4.24 -9.26 -13.24
C VAL A 45 -3.68 -9.70 -11.90
N ASN A 46 -2.38 -9.49 -11.69
CA ASN A 46 -1.67 -9.77 -10.44
C ASN A 46 -0.90 -8.53 -9.94
N THR A 47 -1.41 -7.35 -10.31
CA THR A 47 -0.74 -6.06 -10.16
C THR A 47 -1.75 -4.96 -9.92
N GLY A 48 -1.29 -3.87 -9.32
CA GLY A 48 -1.92 -2.57 -9.46
C GLY A 48 -1.54 -1.89 -10.78
N PHE A 49 -2.23 -0.81 -11.10
CA PHE A 49 -1.93 0.09 -12.22
C PHE A 49 -2.61 1.44 -12.00
N VAL A 50 -2.13 2.46 -12.71
CA VAL A 50 -2.64 3.83 -12.64
C VAL A 50 -3.04 4.27 -14.05
N ASP A 51 -4.18 4.94 -14.17
CA ASP A 51 -4.70 5.56 -15.39
C ASP A 51 -4.75 4.62 -16.61
N ASN A 52 -5.16 3.38 -16.41
CA ASN A 52 -5.37 2.43 -17.50
C ASN A 52 -6.70 2.72 -18.20
N GLY A 53 -6.63 3.24 -19.43
CA GLY A 53 -7.80 3.64 -20.21
C GLY A 53 -8.45 2.48 -20.98
N ILE A 54 -9.77 2.35 -20.84
CA ILE A 54 -10.62 1.46 -21.64
C ILE A 54 -11.49 2.32 -22.55
N GLU A 55 -11.37 2.09 -23.86
CA GLU A 55 -12.21 2.77 -24.86
C GLU A 55 -13.62 2.17 -24.89
N ILE A 56 -14.60 3.07 -24.82
CA ILE A 56 -16.02 2.78 -24.86
C ILE A 56 -16.57 3.15 -26.23
N ASN A 57 -17.20 2.19 -26.91
CA ASN A 57 -17.77 2.33 -28.24
C ASN A 57 -19.15 3.02 -28.21
N ALA A 58 -19.27 4.13 -27.48
CA ALA A 58 -20.49 4.92 -27.38
C ALA A 58 -20.16 6.38 -27.07
N LYS A 59 -20.97 7.31 -27.61
CA LYS A 59 -20.85 8.75 -27.33
C LYS A 59 -21.39 9.10 -25.94
N GLU A 60 -22.54 8.54 -25.59
CA GLU A 60 -23.18 8.70 -24.29
C GLU A 60 -23.17 7.34 -23.59
N TRP A 61 -22.44 7.26 -22.49
CA TRP A 61 -22.29 6.04 -21.69
C TRP A 61 -22.17 6.38 -20.21
N SER A 62 -22.43 5.43 -19.33
CA SER A 62 -22.22 5.58 -17.89
C SER A 62 -21.62 4.31 -17.29
N VAL A 63 -20.96 4.48 -16.14
CA VAL A 63 -20.75 3.36 -15.22
C VAL A 63 -22.03 3.22 -14.40
N ALA A 64 -22.83 2.20 -14.71
CA ALA A 64 -24.12 1.94 -14.08
C ALA A 64 -23.97 1.35 -12.68
N TYR A 65 -22.93 0.54 -12.47
CA TYR A 65 -22.56 -0.02 -11.18
C TYR A 65 -21.13 -0.55 -11.17
N VAL A 66 -20.60 -0.70 -9.96
CA VAL A 66 -19.52 -1.61 -9.65
C VAL A 66 -20.01 -2.59 -8.59
N LYS A 67 -19.77 -3.89 -8.76
CA LYS A 67 -20.20 -4.92 -7.81
C LYS A 67 -19.12 -5.93 -7.50
N ASP A 68 -19.18 -6.51 -6.32
CA ASP A 68 -18.43 -7.72 -6.00
C ASP A 68 -18.92 -8.87 -6.90
N ALA A 69 -18.00 -9.58 -7.55
CA ALA A 69 -18.37 -10.60 -8.53
C ALA A 69 -18.89 -11.90 -7.89
N LEU A 70 -18.64 -12.12 -6.60
CA LEU A 70 -19.04 -13.32 -5.86
C LEU A 70 -20.38 -13.12 -5.17
N SER A 71 -20.53 -12.03 -4.40
CA SER A 71 -21.77 -11.73 -3.67
C SER A 71 -22.81 -11.01 -4.53
N GLY A 72 -22.38 -10.31 -5.58
CA GLY A 72 -23.24 -9.44 -6.39
C GLY A 72 -23.58 -8.11 -5.70
N GLU A 73 -23.03 -7.85 -4.51
CA GLU A 73 -23.27 -6.61 -3.77
C GLU A 73 -22.66 -5.41 -4.50
N ILE A 74 -23.42 -4.32 -4.55
CA ILE A 74 -22.96 -3.05 -5.14
C ILE A 74 -21.90 -2.46 -4.23
N LEU A 75 -20.74 -2.16 -4.80
CA LEU A 75 -19.66 -1.50 -4.09
C LEU A 75 -19.99 -0.03 -3.87
N GLN A 76 -19.61 0.46 -2.70
CA GLN A 76 -19.91 1.81 -2.24
C GLN A 76 -18.64 2.66 -2.12
N ASP A 77 -18.80 3.98 -2.17
CA ASP A 77 -17.76 4.96 -1.87
C ASP A 77 -17.60 5.18 -0.35
N VAL A 78 -16.70 6.09 0.05
CA VAL A 78 -16.45 6.42 1.47
C VAL A 78 -17.66 7.01 2.21
N ASN A 79 -18.70 7.44 1.47
CA ASN A 79 -19.93 8.03 2.00
C ASN A 79 -21.13 7.07 1.82
N ASP A 80 -20.87 5.77 1.63
CA ASP A 80 -21.87 4.71 1.43
C ASP A 80 -22.73 4.86 0.15
N ASN A 81 -22.32 5.68 -0.83
CA ASN A 81 -23.03 5.81 -2.10
C ASN A 81 -22.55 4.77 -3.11
N PRO A 82 -23.44 4.25 -3.99
CA PRO A 82 -23.03 3.39 -5.09
C PRO A 82 -21.94 4.01 -5.97
N VAL A 83 -20.93 3.21 -6.31
CA VAL A 83 -19.85 3.63 -7.22
C VAL A 83 -20.38 3.67 -8.66
N VAL A 84 -20.80 4.86 -9.10
CA VAL A 84 -21.39 5.11 -10.43
C VAL A 84 -20.82 6.38 -11.07
N LEU A 85 -20.82 6.45 -12.41
CA LEU A 85 -20.38 7.62 -13.18
C LEU A 85 -21.34 7.92 -14.32
N ASN A 86 -22.22 8.90 -14.13
CA ASN A 86 -23.15 9.37 -15.16
C ASN A 86 -22.56 10.50 -16.01
N ALA A 87 -21.88 11.44 -15.36
CA ALA A 87 -21.19 12.56 -15.99
C ALA A 87 -19.67 12.40 -15.88
N ALA A 88 -18.93 13.26 -16.56
CA ALA A 88 -17.48 13.34 -16.38
C ALA A 88 -17.13 13.63 -14.91
N GLY A 89 -16.08 12.97 -14.42
CA GLY A 89 -15.70 13.02 -13.02
C GLY A 89 -15.04 11.71 -12.57
N THR A 90 -14.92 11.57 -11.26
CA THR A 90 -14.21 10.48 -10.61
C THR A 90 -15.06 9.90 -9.50
N VAL A 91 -14.98 8.58 -9.32
CA VAL A 91 -15.54 7.87 -8.18
C VAL A 91 -14.53 6.82 -7.69
N GLU A 92 -14.56 6.51 -6.41
CA GLU A 92 -13.61 5.61 -5.76
C GLU A 92 -14.34 4.69 -4.80
N VAL A 93 -14.02 3.39 -4.82
CA VAL A 93 -14.56 2.41 -3.87
C VAL A 93 -14.01 2.72 -2.48
N ALA A 94 -14.82 2.49 -1.44
CA ALA A 94 -14.39 2.57 -0.04
C ALA A 94 -13.08 1.81 0.20
N GLY A 95 -12.15 2.43 0.94
CA GLY A 95 -10.77 1.96 1.11
C GLY A 95 -9.81 2.29 -0.04
N GLY A 96 -10.32 2.89 -1.13
CA GLY A 96 -9.52 3.54 -2.16
C GLY A 96 -8.69 2.61 -3.04
N TRP A 97 -9.11 1.35 -3.18
CA TRP A 97 -8.38 0.36 -3.96
C TRP A 97 -8.74 0.35 -5.45
N LEU A 98 -9.91 0.85 -5.83
CA LEU A 98 -10.35 1.06 -7.22
C LEU A 98 -10.90 2.46 -7.37
N LYS A 99 -10.34 3.18 -8.34
CA LYS A 99 -10.79 4.50 -8.76
C LYS A 99 -11.14 4.46 -10.24
N LEU A 100 -12.29 5.03 -10.58
CA LEU A 100 -12.80 5.15 -11.93
C LEU A 100 -12.88 6.63 -12.29
N GLU A 101 -12.46 6.99 -13.50
CA GLU A 101 -12.58 8.34 -14.03
C GLU A 101 -13.18 8.31 -15.44
N LYS A 102 -14.22 9.13 -15.65
CA LYS A 102 -14.80 9.41 -16.96
C LYS A 102 -14.35 10.79 -17.40
N ILE A 103 -13.64 10.86 -18.51
CA ILE A 103 -13.14 12.13 -19.07
C ILE A 103 -14.17 12.71 -20.06
N ALA A 104 -14.57 13.98 -19.88
CA ALA A 104 -15.62 14.62 -20.67
C ALA A 104 -15.38 14.64 -22.19
N SER A 105 -14.12 14.78 -22.62
CA SER A 105 -13.72 14.95 -24.02
C SER A 105 -13.32 13.65 -24.72
N SER A 106 -13.42 12.50 -24.04
CA SER A 106 -12.99 11.22 -24.60
C SER A 106 -13.97 10.11 -24.23
N ASN A 107 -14.08 9.11 -25.08
CA ASN A 107 -14.84 7.89 -24.74
C ASN A 107 -13.98 6.92 -23.91
N LEU A 108 -13.18 7.43 -22.98
CA LEU A 108 -12.28 6.63 -22.15
C LEU A 108 -12.80 6.55 -20.72
N LEU A 109 -12.84 5.32 -20.21
CA LEU A 109 -12.91 5.05 -18.78
C LEU A 109 -11.48 4.79 -18.29
N ASN A 110 -10.95 5.66 -17.45
CA ASN A 110 -9.67 5.45 -16.78
C ASN A 110 -9.87 4.67 -15.49
N LEU A 111 -9.06 3.64 -15.29
CA LEU A 111 -9.05 2.83 -14.09
C LEU A 111 -7.71 2.96 -13.38
N THR A 112 -7.77 3.20 -12.08
CA THR A 112 -6.63 3.03 -11.18
C THR A 112 -6.98 1.94 -10.17
N LEU A 113 -6.09 0.96 -10.05
CA LEU A 113 -6.25 -0.20 -9.19
C LEU A 113 -5.02 -0.33 -8.29
N LYS A 114 -5.18 -0.32 -6.97
CA LYS A 114 -4.10 -0.62 -6.03
C LYS A 114 -3.75 -2.11 -6.08
N GLU A 115 -2.53 -2.45 -5.69
CA GLU A 115 -2.11 -3.84 -5.47
C GLU A 115 -3.09 -4.59 -4.56
N ASN A 116 -3.32 -5.88 -4.85
CA ASN A 116 -4.02 -6.76 -3.93
C ASN A 116 -3.00 -7.53 -3.09
N PHE A 117 -2.85 -7.18 -1.82
CA PHE A 117 -1.97 -7.90 -0.91
C PHE A 117 -2.65 -9.08 -0.21
N ASN A 118 -3.93 -9.35 -0.45
CA ASN A 118 -4.60 -10.48 0.17
C ASN A 118 -4.27 -11.80 -0.55
N ALA A 119 -4.29 -12.91 0.19
CA ALA A 119 -4.13 -14.24 -0.39
C ALA A 119 -5.28 -14.57 -1.36
N GLU A 120 -6.49 -14.17 -1.00
CA GLU A 120 -7.68 -14.36 -1.84
C GLU A 120 -7.72 -13.32 -2.96
N PRO A 121 -7.99 -13.74 -4.21
CA PRO A 121 -8.21 -12.82 -5.32
C PRO A 121 -9.42 -11.93 -5.09
N ARG A 122 -9.27 -10.64 -5.37
CA ARG A 122 -10.38 -9.69 -5.44
C ARG A 122 -11.08 -9.86 -6.80
N LYS A 123 -12.40 -10.02 -6.81
CA LYS A 123 -13.17 -10.16 -8.06
C LYS A 123 -14.29 -9.14 -8.10
N PHE A 124 -14.34 -8.34 -9.16
CA PHE A 124 -15.34 -7.28 -9.29
C PHE A 124 -15.76 -7.10 -10.74
N VAL A 125 -16.94 -6.52 -10.91
CA VAL A 125 -17.54 -6.25 -12.22
C VAL A 125 -17.90 -4.77 -12.32
N ILE A 126 -17.63 -4.17 -13.48
CA ILE A 126 -18.05 -2.80 -13.81
C ILE A 126 -19.08 -2.88 -14.93
N GLY A 127 -20.31 -2.47 -14.65
CA GLY A 127 -21.38 -2.40 -15.64
C GLY A 127 -21.32 -1.09 -16.41
N ILE A 128 -21.16 -1.17 -17.74
CA ILE A 128 -21.22 -0.02 -18.64
C ILE A 128 -22.57 -0.02 -19.35
N ALA A 129 -23.29 1.09 -19.28
CA ALA A 129 -24.56 1.27 -19.96
C ALA A 129 -24.45 2.34 -21.05
N ALA A 130 -24.95 2.04 -22.25
CA ALA A 130 -25.04 2.99 -23.36
C ALA A 130 -26.12 2.58 -24.35
N ASN A 131 -26.88 3.53 -24.89
CA ASN A 131 -27.88 3.32 -25.96
C ASN A 131 -28.88 2.17 -25.69
N GLY A 132 -29.33 1.99 -24.44
CA GLY A 132 -30.24 0.91 -24.05
C GLY A 132 -29.59 -0.49 -24.00
N THR A 133 -28.26 -0.57 -24.13
CA THR A 133 -27.46 -1.77 -23.95
C THR A 133 -26.61 -1.67 -22.68
N GLU A 134 -26.34 -2.81 -22.07
CA GLU A 134 -25.46 -2.93 -20.91
C GLU A 134 -24.46 -4.06 -21.19
N ASP A 135 -23.19 -3.80 -20.86
CA ASP A 135 -22.08 -4.74 -20.97
C ASP A 135 -21.19 -4.66 -19.73
N GLU A 136 -20.67 -5.81 -19.30
CA GLU A 136 -19.87 -5.92 -18.07
C GLU A 136 -18.37 -6.13 -18.34
N LEU A 137 -17.53 -5.32 -17.70
CA LEU A 137 -16.09 -5.57 -17.56
C LEU A 137 -15.87 -6.44 -16.32
N SER A 138 -15.22 -7.58 -16.42
CA SER A 138 -14.99 -8.46 -15.27
C SER A 138 -13.51 -8.55 -14.92
N PHE A 139 -13.17 -8.30 -13.67
CA PHE A 139 -11.80 -8.33 -13.16
C PHE A 139 -11.62 -9.43 -12.12
N THR A 140 -10.50 -10.14 -12.20
CA THR A 140 -9.94 -10.96 -11.13
C THR A 140 -8.52 -10.50 -10.86
N GLN A 141 -8.29 -9.92 -9.68
CA GLN A 141 -7.00 -9.44 -9.24
C GLN A 141 -6.41 -10.32 -8.14
N SER A 142 -5.34 -11.03 -8.47
CA SER A 142 -4.54 -11.81 -7.52
C SER A 142 -3.39 -11.00 -6.92
N ARG A 143 -2.80 -11.49 -5.83
CA ARG A 143 -1.53 -10.97 -5.31
C ARG A 143 -0.37 -11.24 -6.28
N GLY A 144 0.57 -10.30 -6.37
CA GLY A 144 1.82 -10.49 -7.09
C GLY A 144 2.65 -11.63 -6.50
N ALA A 145 3.47 -12.30 -7.32
CA ALA A 145 4.30 -13.41 -6.85
C ALA A 145 5.39 -12.99 -5.84
N GLY A 146 5.77 -11.71 -5.85
CA GLY A 146 6.79 -11.16 -4.98
C GLY A 146 6.95 -9.66 -5.18
N TYR A 147 7.59 -9.03 -4.20
CA TYR A 147 7.76 -7.58 -4.13
C TYR A 147 9.17 -7.26 -3.66
N GLU A 148 9.81 -6.25 -4.26
CA GLU A 148 11.17 -5.84 -3.93
C GLU A 148 11.29 -4.34 -3.74
N ILE A 149 12.08 -3.91 -2.76
CA ILE A 149 12.44 -2.49 -2.61
C ILE A 149 13.50 -2.15 -3.65
N VAL A 150 13.17 -1.28 -4.62
CA VAL A 150 14.11 -0.82 -5.64
C VAL A 150 14.74 0.54 -5.31
N LYS A 151 14.10 1.32 -4.44
CA LYS A 151 14.61 2.62 -3.99
C LYS A 151 14.23 2.88 -2.53
N LYS A 152 15.13 3.53 -1.79
CA LYS A 152 14.91 3.96 -0.41
C LYS A 152 15.28 5.42 -0.25
N GLU A 153 14.39 6.18 0.34
CA GLU A 153 14.63 7.53 0.81
C GLU A 153 14.34 7.57 2.30
N ILE A 154 15.31 8.04 3.09
CA ILE A 154 15.22 8.07 4.55
C ILE A 154 15.75 9.42 5.00
N ILE A 155 14.89 10.22 5.61
CA ILE A 155 15.18 11.60 6.02
C ILE A 155 14.98 11.68 7.52
N GLU A 156 16.07 11.92 8.25
CA GLU A 156 15.99 12.16 9.69
C GLU A 156 15.27 13.48 9.99
N VAL A 157 14.29 13.43 10.89
CA VAL A 157 13.54 14.61 11.31
C VAL A 157 14.48 15.54 12.08
N PRO A 158 14.64 16.82 11.67
CA PRO A 158 15.55 17.75 12.33
C PRO A 158 15.29 17.85 13.84
N GLY A 159 16.35 17.74 14.65
CA GLY A 159 16.26 17.82 16.11
C GLY A 159 15.66 16.59 16.80
N SER A 160 15.28 15.53 16.07
CA SER A 160 14.79 14.28 16.66
C SER A 160 15.90 13.48 17.35
N ARG A 161 17.16 13.67 16.92
CA ARG A 161 18.32 13.01 17.49
C ARG A 161 18.61 13.50 18.90
N LYS A 162 18.53 12.60 19.89
CA LYS A 162 18.77 12.92 21.30
C LYS A 162 19.62 11.86 21.95
N GLU A 163 20.57 12.30 22.77
CA GLU A 163 21.32 11.43 23.67
C GLU A 163 20.84 11.65 25.10
N PHE A 164 20.62 10.57 25.84
CA PHE A 164 20.24 10.63 27.25
C PHE A 164 20.72 9.38 27.99
N THR A 165 20.75 9.44 29.31
CA THR A 165 21.11 8.33 30.17
C THR A 165 19.86 7.82 30.89
N SER A 166 19.68 6.50 30.95
CA SER A 166 18.55 5.86 31.63
C SER A 166 18.96 4.51 32.22
N ASP A 167 18.30 4.12 33.30
CA ASP A 167 18.39 2.80 33.94
C ASP A 167 17.34 1.80 33.39
N GLU A 168 16.61 2.14 32.33
CA GLU A 168 15.65 1.24 31.68
C GLU A 168 16.32 -0.09 31.29
N GLY A 169 15.74 -1.21 31.74
CA GLY A 169 16.26 -2.56 31.49
C GLY A 169 17.50 -2.92 32.32
N CYS A 170 17.95 -2.05 33.24
CA CYS A 170 19.11 -2.28 34.11
C CYS A 170 18.71 -2.83 35.48
N TYR A 171 19.59 -3.67 36.04
CA TYR A 171 19.40 -4.32 37.33
C TYR A 171 20.46 -3.92 38.35
N THR A 172 20.08 -4.01 39.62
CA THR A 172 21.02 -3.97 40.74
C THR A 172 21.51 -5.38 41.05
N ILE A 173 22.83 -5.55 41.19
CA ILE A 173 23.43 -6.80 41.66
C ILE A 173 24.37 -6.54 42.83
N THR A 174 24.60 -7.57 43.66
CA THR A 174 25.61 -7.54 44.72
C THR A 174 26.83 -8.33 44.29
N LEU A 175 28.01 -7.75 44.44
CA LEU A 175 29.29 -8.41 44.20
C LEU A 175 29.96 -8.68 45.55
N SER A 176 30.18 -9.95 45.84
CA SER A 176 30.77 -10.42 47.10
C SER A 176 32.14 -11.05 46.85
N ASN A 177 33.20 -10.40 47.33
CA ASN A 177 34.54 -10.95 47.32
C ASN A 177 34.92 -11.46 48.72
N ASN A 178 34.82 -12.78 48.92
CA ASN A 178 35.15 -13.45 50.18
C ASN A 178 36.62 -13.94 50.22
N THR A 179 37.48 -13.45 49.32
CA THR A 179 38.88 -13.86 49.24
C THR A 179 39.81 -12.76 49.76
N SER A 180 41.07 -13.14 50.05
CA SER A 180 42.11 -12.22 50.52
C SER A 180 42.74 -11.36 49.41
N ALA A 181 42.36 -11.56 48.15
CA ALA A 181 42.88 -10.82 47.01
C ALA A 181 41.75 -10.10 46.26
N ALA A 182 42.06 -8.98 45.62
CA ALA A 182 41.09 -8.27 44.78
C ALA A 182 40.73 -9.14 43.56
N LYS A 183 39.45 -9.12 43.16
CA LYS A 183 38.93 -9.98 42.08
C LYS A 183 38.09 -9.18 41.09
N ASN A 184 38.32 -9.38 39.79
CA ASN A 184 37.41 -8.92 38.76
C ASN A 184 36.14 -9.79 38.78
N MET A 185 35.00 -9.16 39.05
CA MET A 185 33.70 -9.83 39.10
C MET A 185 32.82 -9.32 37.95
N GLU A 186 32.06 -10.23 37.31
CA GLU A 186 31.24 -9.89 36.15
C GLU A 186 30.03 -9.03 36.52
N THR A 187 29.77 -8.01 35.70
CA THR A 187 28.65 -7.08 35.87
C THR A 187 27.66 -7.13 34.71
N LEU A 188 27.86 -8.03 33.73
CA LEU A 188 27.04 -8.10 32.53
C LEU A 188 25.54 -8.33 32.82
N ALA A 189 25.23 -9.10 33.88
CA ALA A 189 23.86 -9.39 34.31
C ALA A 189 23.05 -8.13 34.66
N ILE A 190 23.71 -7.00 34.94
CA ILE A 190 23.06 -5.70 35.13
C ILE A 190 22.24 -5.30 33.90
N PHE A 191 22.72 -5.57 32.69
CA PHE A 191 22.15 -5.01 31.46
C PHE A 191 21.29 -6.01 30.67
N LYS A 192 20.94 -7.16 31.26
CA LYS A 192 20.39 -8.33 30.55
C LYS A 192 19.12 -8.04 29.73
N ASP A 193 18.32 -7.06 30.16
CA ASP A 193 17.05 -6.69 29.51
C ASP A 193 17.13 -5.32 28.81
N VAL A 194 18.35 -4.81 28.61
CA VAL A 194 18.58 -3.64 27.74
C VAL A 194 18.40 -4.08 26.30
N ASN A 195 17.59 -3.33 25.55
CA ASN A 195 17.24 -3.65 24.16
C ASN A 195 17.49 -2.48 23.21
N TYR A 196 17.88 -2.80 21.98
CA TYR A 196 17.61 -1.93 20.83
C TYR A 196 16.10 -1.89 20.59
N MET A 197 15.59 -0.73 20.16
CA MET A 197 14.21 -0.59 19.73
C MET A 197 14.14 0.02 18.34
N SER A 198 13.26 -0.54 17.52
CA SER A 198 12.85 -0.03 16.21
C SER A 198 11.33 0.02 16.18
N GLU A 199 10.75 1.12 15.73
CA GLU A 199 9.31 1.30 15.63
C GLU A 199 8.94 1.85 14.26
N PHE A 200 8.07 1.15 13.54
CA PHE A 200 7.54 1.64 12.26
C PHE A 200 6.05 1.96 12.40
N SER A 201 5.65 3.06 11.76
CA SER A 201 4.25 3.42 11.58
C SER A 201 4.01 3.99 10.19
N SER A 202 2.79 3.89 9.70
CA SER A 202 2.33 4.52 8.47
C SER A 202 0.86 4.88 8.57
N THR A 203 0.43 5.90 7.83
CA THR A 203 -1.00 6.19 7.61
C THR A 203 -1.57 5.38 6.45
N ASP A 204 -0.72 4.76 5.64
CA ASP A 204 -1.12 3.83 4.59
C ASP A 204 -1.29 2.44 5.19
N GLU A 205 -2.53 1.95 5.22
CA GLU A 205 -2.88 0.63 5.76
C GLU A 205 -2.17 -0.52 5.05
N ASP A 206 -1.70 -0.29 3.81
CA ASP A 206 -1.04 -1.31 3.01
C ASP A 206 0.49 -1.27 3.10
N ALA A 207 1.06 -0.28 3.81
CA ALA A 207 2.51 -0.05 3.89
C ALA A 207 3.31 -1.29 4.37
N PHE A 208 2.69 -2.17 5.16
CA PHE A 208 3.32 -3.38 5.69
C PHE A 208 2.81 -4.69 5.08
N LYS A 209 1.81 -4.64 4.18
CA LYS A 209 1.16 -5.85 3.64
C LYS A 209 1.88 -6.45 2.42
N TRP A 210 2.70 -5.66 1.74
CA TRP A 210 3.43 -6.10 0.55
C TRP A 210 4.59 -7.06 0.88
N ILE A 211 5.21 -6.93 2.06
CA ILE A 211 6.36 -7.75 2.46
C ILE A 211 5.91 -9.05 3.13
N ASN A 212 6.52 -10.19 2.78
CA ASN A 212 6.26 -11.45 3.49
C ASN A 212 7.03 -11.48 4.82
N ALA A 213 6.45 -12.08 5.86
CA ALA A 213 7.03 -12.09 7.20
C ALA A 213 8.40 -12.79 7.31
N GLN A 214 8.76 -13.63 6.34
CA GLN A 214 10.04 -14.36 6.31
C GLN A 214 11.21 -13.49 5.79
N ASP A 215 10.93 -12.45 4.99
CA ASP A 215 11.94 -11.59 4.36
C ASP A 215 11.86 -10.13 4.86
N SER A 216 11.37 -9.91 6.09
CA SER A 216 11.04 -8.57 6.57
C SER A 216 12.23 -7.72 7.05
N LEU A 217 13.48 -8.17 6.92
CA LEU A 217 14.63 -7.44 7.45
C LEU A 217 15.10 -6.36 6.48
N ILE A 218 15.04 -5.09 6.91
CA ILE A 218 15.47 -3.96 6.10
C ILE A 218 16.57 -3.16 6.77
N PHE A 219 17.56 -2.73 5.98
CA PHE A 219 18.53 -1.73 6.42
C PHE A 219 17.94 -0.32 6.24
N MET A 220 18.01 0.47 7.32
CA MET A 220 17.44 1.82 7.41
C MET A 220 18.50 2.94 7.50
N GLY A 221 19.78 2.61 7.38
CA GLY A 221 20.87 3.57 7.49
C GLY A 221 21.54 3.52 8.86
N GLU A 222 22.84 3.78 8.84
CA GLU A 222 23.69 3.70 10.02
C GLU A 222 23.50 4.88 10.99
N ILE A 223 24.02 4.70 12.22
CA ILE A 223 24.29 5.79 13.15
C ILE A 223 25.79 6.00 13.18
N LEU A 224 26.22 7.10 12.58
CA LEU A 224 27.58 7.61 12.66
C LEU A 224 27.71 8.61 13.80
N LYS A 225 28.79 8.48 14.57
CA LYS A 225 29.21 9.46 15.57
C LYS A 225 30.72 9.51 15.62
N ASP A 226 31.27 10.72 15.52
CA ASP A 226 32.72 10.99 15.53
C ASP A 226 33.51 10.15 14.50
N GLY A 227 32.89 9.88 13.33
CA GLY A 227 33.47 9.06 12.27
C GLY A 227 33.40 7.54 12.49
N ALA A 228 32.82 7.07 13.60
CA ALA A 228 32.61 5.66 13.87
C ALA A 228 31.14 5.23 13.69
N THR A 229 30.93 4.02 13.17
CA THR A 229 29.62 3.39 13.06
C THR A 229 29.23 2.76 14.40
N TYR A 230 28.23 3.34 15.07
CA TYR A 230 27.68 2.82 16.34
C TYR A 230 26.55 1.82 16.14
N TRP A 231 25.87 1.90 14.99
CA TRP A 231 24.81 0.97 14.64
C TRP A 231 24.70 0.85 13.12
N SER A 232 24.64 -0.37 12.62
CA SER A 232 24.46 -0.69 11.20
C SER A 232 23.87 -2.09 11.04
N LYS A 233 22.68 -2.29 11.60
CA LYS A 233 21.95 -3.57 11.53
C LYS A 233 20.73 -3.45 10.62
N GLN A 234 20.21 -4.58 10.17
CA GLN A 234 18.86 -4.64 9.60
C GLN A 234 17.84 -4.74 10.74
N VAL A 235 16.63 -4.21 10.51
CA VAL A 235 15.51 -4.27 11.46
C VAL A 235 14.29 -4.90 10.80
N PRO A 236 13.45 -5.62 11.56
CA PRO A 236 12.16 -6.09 11.04
C PRO A 236 11.28 -4.91 10.63
N TYR A 237 10.87 -4.88 9.36
CA TYR A 237 9.89 -3.97 8.80
C TYR A 237 8.48 -4.49 9.06
N LYS A 238 7.94 -4.12 10.21
CA LYS A 238 6.60 -4.46 10.66
C LYS A 238 6.05 -3.29 11.46
N GLU A 239 4.75 -3.11 11.42
CA GLU A 239 4.09 -2.06 12.20
C GLU A 239 4.34 -2.25 13.71
N GLY A 240 4.56 -1.14 14.40
CA GLY A 240 4.76 -1.11 15.85
C GLY A 240 6.21 -1.33 16.27
N LYS A 241 6.39 -1.63 17.55
CA LYS A 241 7.70 -1.70 18.22
C LYS A 241 8.29 -3.09 18.15
N PHE A 242 9.56 -3.16 17.77
CA PHE A 242 10.40 -4.33 17.80
C PHE A 242 11.60 -4.10 18.71
N PHE A 243 11.94 -5.12 19.50
CA PHE A 243 13.04 -5.10 20.45
C PHE A 243 14.05 -6.19 20.11
N GLU A 244 15.34 -5.86 20.16
CA GLU A 244 16.44 -6.81 20.02
C GLU A 244 17.37 -6.66 21.23
N PRO A 245 17.79 -7.75 21.90
CA PRO A 245 18.72 -7.67 23.02
C PRO A 245 20.01 -6.92 22.69
N TYR A 246 20.45 -6.08 23.62
CA TYR A 246 21.71 -5.34 23.50
C TYR A 246 22.94 -6.21 23.76
N ILE A 247 22.83 -7.10 24.75
CA ILE A 247 23.94 -7.95 25.18
C ILE A 247 24.12 -9.11 24.20
N ASN A 248 25.26 -9.11 23.51
CA ASN A 248 25.76 -10.28 22.79
C ASN A 248 26.60 -11.16 23.73
N SER A 249 26.65 -12.47 23.44
CA SER A 249 27.38 -13.50 24.20
C SER A 249 28.90 -13.27 24.37
N GLY A 250 29.48 -12.26 23.72
CA GLY A 250 30.89 -11.88 23.80
C GLY A 250 31.20 -10.65 24.68
N SER A 251 30.19 -9.92 25.18
CA SER A 251 30.40 -8.73 25.99
C SER A 251 30.89 -9.10 27.39
N LYS A 252 32.07 -8.60 27.80
CA LYS A 252 32.57 -8.76 29.17
C LYS A 252 32.66 -7.39 29.84
N GLN A 253 31.88 -7.21 30.90
CA GLN A 253 32.08 -6.12 31.83
C GLN A 253 32.41 -6.69 33.20
N THR A 254 33.48 -6.17 33.80
CA THR A 254 33.94 -6.59 35.11
C THR A 254 34.26 -5.39 35.96
N LEU A 255 34.07 -5.52 37.26
CA LEU A 255 34.50 -4.55 38.25
C LEU A 255 35.50 -5.20 39.21
N LEU A 256 36.57 -4.48 39.53
CA LEU A 256 37.55 -4.94 40.51
C LEU A 256 36.98 -4.74 41.93
N VAL A 257 36.75 -5.85 42.64
CA VAL A 257 36.18 -5.87 43.98
C VAL A 257 37.26 -6.17 45.01
N GLN A 258 37.38 -5.35 46.04
CA GLN A 258 38.43 -5.46 47.05
C GLN A 258 38.25 -6.71 47.93
N PRO A 259 39.32 -7.23 48.57
CA PRO A 259 39.24 -8.36 49.49
C PRO A 259 38.18 -8.17 50.58
N TYR A 260 37.51 -9.27 50.95
CA TYR A 260 36.53 -9.32 52.03
C TYR A 260 35.48 -8.20 52.00
N SER A 261 35.01 -7.85 50.80
CA SER A 261 34.06 -6.76 50.60
C SER A 261 32.79 -7.22 49.89
N ASN A 262 31.70 -6.52 50.21
CA ASN A 262 30.43 -6.62 49.52
C ASN A 262 30.09 -5.24 48.98
N ILE A 263 29.93 -5.12 47.67
CA ILE A 263 29.50 -3.88 47.03
C ILE A 263 28.22 -4.13 46.25
N GLN A 264 27.31 -3.16 46.29
CA GLN A 264 26.16 -3.16 45.41
C GLN A 264 26.46 -2.28 44.20
N VAL A 265 26.06 -2.76 43.04
CA VAL A 265 26.29 -2.08 41.77
C VAL A 265 25.00 -2.00 40.98
N LYS A 266 24.80 -0.86 40.31
CA LYS A 266 23.66 -0.62 39.42
C LYS A 266 24.14 -0.15 38.04
N GLY A 267 23.30 -0.37 37.04
CA GLY A 267 23.55 0.03 35.66
C GLY A 267 22.81 1.28 35.24
N GLU A 268 23.42 2.03 34.35
CA GLU A 268 22.78 3.01 33.48
C GLU A 268 23.31 2.81 32.05
N ILE A 269 22.49 3.14 31.06
CA ILE A 269 22.85 3.11 29.65
C ILE A 269 22.69 4.52 29.09
N LYS A 270 23.71 4.97 28.35
CA LYS A 270 23.55 6.10 27.44
C LYS A 270 22.91 5.63 26.15
N TYR A 271 21.76 6.18 25.81
CA TYR A 271 21.01 5.88 24.59
C TYR A 271 21.14 7.01 23.57
N LEU A 272 20.94 6.67 22.30
CA LEU A 272 20.60 7.61 21.24
C LEU A 272 19.23 7.25 20.68
N THR A 273 18.36 8.24 20.56
CA THR A 273 17.09 8.12 19.82
C THR A 273 17.12 8.98 18.58
N ARG A 274 16.43 8.55 17.52
CA ARG A 274 16.12 9.36 16.34
C ARG A 274 14.77 9.00 15.76
N GLU A 275 14.25 9.89 14.92
CA GLU A 275 13.05 9.69 14.12
C GLU A 275 13.35 10.03 12.67
N CYS A 276 12.92 9.18 11.74
CA CYS A 276 13.07 9.37 10.31
C CYS A 276 11.73 9.23 9.60
N GLN A 277 11.51 10.05 8.58
CA GLN A 277 10.51 9.78 7.56
C GLN A 277 11.16 8.91 6.49
N TYR A 278 10.43 7.90 6.02
CA TYR A 278 10.92 7.03 4.94
C TYR A 278 9.91 6.94 3.80
N THR A 279 10.44 6.74 2.60
CA THR A 279 9.70 6.36 1.39
C THR A 279 10.45 5.23 0.71
N PHE A 280 9.76 4.13 0.46
CA PHE A 280 10.28 3.00 -0.32
C PHE A 280 9.51 2.90 -1.62
N THR A 281 10.23 2.84 -2.74
CA THR A 281 9.65 2.44 -4.01
C THR A 281 9.73 0.93 -4.11
N ILE A 282 8.57 0.31 -4.19
CA ILE A 282 8.38 -1.13 -4.28
C ILE A 282 8.06 -1.50 -5.72
N LYS A 283 8.67 -2.57 -6.19
CA LYS A 283 8.39 -3.17 -7.49
C LYS A 283 7.67 -4.49 -7.31
N ASN A 284 6.51 -4.64 -7.95
CA ASN A 284 5.87 -5.92 -8.15
C ASN A 284 6.73 -6.74 -9.13
N GLN A 285 7.27 -7.87 -8.68
CA GLN A 285 8.20 -8.67 -9.47
C GLN A 285 7.52 -9.36 -10.67
N SER A 286 6.19 -9.52 -10.63
CA SER A 286 5.44 -10.18 -11.71
C SER A 286 5.14 -9.24 -12.88
N SER A 287 4.82 -7.98 -12.60
CA SER A 287 4.42 -6.99 -13.61
C SER A 287 5.45 -5.91 -13.89
N GLY A 288 6.39 -5.69 -12.96
CA GLY A 288 7.29 -4.54 -12.98
C GLY A 288 6.64 -3.23 -12.53
N HIS A 289 5.36 -3.23 -12.12
CA HIS A 289 4.69 -2.05 -11.61
C HIS A 289 5.39 -1.51 -10.35
N LEU A 290 5.51 -0.18 -10.29
CA LEU A 290 6.17 0.54 -9.21
C LEU A 290 5.11 1.32 -8.41
N PHE A 291 5.19 1.21 -7.09
CA PHE A 291 4.39 1.99 -6.16
C PHE A 291 5.22 2.38 -4.94
N ASP A 292 4.85 3.48 -4.30
CA ASP A 292 5.56 3.98 -3.13
C ASP A 292 4.80 3.65 -1.84
N VAL A 293 5.55 3.27 -0.81
CA VAL A 293 5.05 3.18 0.57
C VAL A 293 5.87 4.14 1.43
N SER A 294 5.20 4.88 2.32
CA SER A 294 5.86 5.86 3.17
C SER A 294 5.43 5.72 4.63
N GLY A 295 6.24 6.21 5.55
CA GLY A 295 5.91 6.21 6.96
C GLY A 295 6.97 6.82 7.84
N THR A 296 6.82 6.61 9.14
CA THR A 296 7.76 7.07 10.17
C THR A 296 8.49 5.87 10.77
N TRP A 297 9.79 6.03 10.97
CA TRP A 297 10.65 5.07 11.67
C TRP A 297 11.30 5.73 12.87
N LYS A 298 11.09 5.17 14.07
CA LYS A 298 11.77 5.60 15.31
C LYS A 298 12.74 4.54 15.76
N GLN A 299 13.86 5.00 16.31
CA GLN A 299 14.92 4.12 16.76
C GLN A 299 15.43 4.55 18.13
N LYS A 300 15.72 3.57 19.01
CA LYS A 300 16.47 3.75 20.27
C LYS A 300 17.62 2.76 20.31
N VAL A 301 18.84 3.27 20.41
CA VAL A 301 20.08 2.50 20.36
C VAL A 301 20.87 2.69 21.66
N PRO A 302 21.16 1.62 22.42
CA PRO A 302 22.13 1.66 23.50
C PRO A 302 23.53 1.95 22.96
N LEU A 303 24.20 2.97 23.49
CA LEU A 303 25.56 3.36 23.07
C LEU A 303 26.63 2.89 24.04
N LEU A 304 26.45 3.19 25.34
CA LEU A 304 27.47 2.98 26.35
C LEU A 304 26.84 2.52 27.67
N PRO A 305 27.26 1.37 28.20
CA PRO A 305 26.91 0.94 29.54
C PRO A 305 27.79 1.61 30.60
N ILE A 306 27.17 1.97 31.72
CA ILE A 306 27.79 2.62 32.87
C ILE A 306 27.43 1.80 34.11
N THR A 307 28.43 1.26 34.79
CA THR A 307 28.25 0.59 36.08
C THR A 307 28.60 1.57 37.21
N LYS A 308 27.72 1.74 38.19
CA LYS A 308 27.94 2.60 39.36
C LYS A 308 27.93 1.77 40.64
N ILE A 309 28.89 2.03 41.52
CA ILE A 309 28.89 1.53 42.89
C ILE A 309 27.97 2.42 43.71
N PHE A 310 27.19 1.83 44.61
CA PHE A 310 26.34 2.56 45.55
C PHE A 310 26.40 1.96 46.94
#